data_AF-A0A399F3Z5-F1
#
_entry.id   AF-A0A399F3Z5-F1
#
_cell.length_a   1.000
_cell.length_b   1.000
_cell.length_c   1.000
_cell.angle_alpha   90.00
_cell.angle_beta   90.00
_cell.angle_gamma   90.00
#
_symmetry.space_group_name_H-M   'P 1'
#
loop_
_entity.id
_entity.type
_entity.pdbx_description
1 polymer ?
#
loop_
_entity_poly.entity_id
_entity_poly.type
_entity_poly.pdbx_seq_one_letter_code
_entity_poly.pdbx_strand_id
1 'polypeptide(L)'
;MKVLPLGVYAVRVQTHEGEYGAVANVGYRPTVDGRALRFEVHLFDFAGDLYGQELTVAFLHKIRDEMRFGSLEELKAQIARDAQAARAALSPA
;
A
#
# COMPACT_ATOMS: atom_id res chain seq x y z
N MET A 1 -12.43 -0.37 -18.63
CA MET A 1 -12.00 -0.16 -17.23
C MET A 1 -10.53 -0.47 -17.13
N LYS A 2 -9.67 0.52 -16.81
CA LYS A 2 -8.22 0.30 -16.69
C LYS A 2 -7.96 -0.37 -15.34
N VAL A 3 -7.59 -1.64 -15.36
CA VAL A 3 -7.27 -2.40 -14.15
C VAL A 3 -5.91 -1.93 -13.65
N LEU A 4 -5.83 -1.50 -12.39
CA LEU A 4 -4.55 -1.17 -11.76
C LEU A 4 -3.69 -2.45 -11.72
N PRO A 5 -2.42 -2.41 -12.19
CA PRO A 5 -1.56 -3.57 -12.10
C PRO A 5 -1.38 -4.01 -10.65
N LEU A 6 -1.24 -5.31 -10.44
CA LEU A 6 -0.93 -5.84 -9.12
C LEU A 6 0.47 -5.37 -8.69
N GLY A 7 0.66 -5.18 -7.38
CA GLY A 7 1.95 -4.79 -6.84
C GLY A 7 1.87 -3.83 -5.67
N VAL A 8 3.02 -3.23 -5.37
CA VAL A 8 3.21 -2.29 -4.28
C VAL A 8 3.53 -0.91 -4.82
N TYR A 9 2.94 0.12 -4.22
CA TYR A 9 2.97 1.49 -4.70
C TYR A 9 3.29 2.47 -3.57
N ALA A 10 4.04 3.52 -3.89
CA ALA A 10 4.08 4.74 -3.08
C ALA A 10 2.88 5.61 -3.47
N VAL A 11 2.12 6.05 -2.46
CA VAL A 11 0.87 6.80 -2.66
C VAL A 11 0.80 7.97 -1.69
N ARG A 12 -0.03 8.97 -2.02
CA ARG A 12 -0.49 9.98 -1.06
C ARG A 12 -1.96 9.76 -0.74
N VAL A 13 -2.32 9.92 0.51
CA VAL A 13 -3.69 9.75 1.01
C VAL A 13 -4.17 11.07 1.57
N GLN A 14 -5.22 11.62 0.97
CA GLN A 14 -5.95 12.74 1.53
C GLN A 14 -7.01 12.21 2.48
N THR A 15 -6.96 12.69 3.72
CA THR A 15 -7.95 12.45 4.78
C THR A 15 -8.57 13.80 5.20
N HIS A 16 -9.51 13.76 6.15
CA HIS A 16 -10.02 15.00 6.78
C HIS A 16 -8.99 15.70 7.68
N GLU A 17 -7.99 14.96 8.18
CA GLU A 17 -6.97 15.46 9.12
C GLU A 17 -5.73 16.01 8.41
N GLY A 18 -5.57 15.69 7.12
CA GLY A 18 -4.44 16.12 6.32
C GLY A 18 -4.09 15.16 5.19
N GLU A 19 -3.00 15.48 4.49
CA GLU A 19 -2.39 14.60 3.48
C GLU A 19 -1.24 13.81 4.10
N TYR A 20 -1.23 12.50 3.87
CA TYR A 20 -0.22 11.58 4.40
C TYR A 20 0.46 10.82 3.26
N GLY A 21 1.77 10.61 3.39
CA GLY A 21 2.46 9.62 2.58
C GLY A 21 2.08 8.21 3.00
N ALA A 22 2.07 7.26 2.07
CA ALA A 22 1.72 5.88 2.37
C ALA A 22 2.35 4.88 1.40
N VAL A 23 2.32 3.60 1.80
CA VAL A 23 2.57 2.45 0.91
C VAL A 23 1.25 1.69 0.71
N ALA A 24 0.96 1.34 -0.54
CA ALA A 24 -0.25 0.60 -0.89
C ALA A 24 0.08 -0.73 -1.58
N ASN A 25 -0.70 -1.76 -1.27
CA ASN A 25 -0.69 -3.04 -1.96
C ASN A 25 -1.99 -3.23 -2.75
N VAL A 26 -1.85 -3.63 -4.01
CA VAL A 26 -2.94 -4.10 -4.86
C VAL A 26 -2.66 -5.56 -5.17
N GLY A 27 -3.45 -6.48 -4.60
CA GLY A 27 -3.11 -7.90 -4.64
C GLY A 27 -4.27 -8.82 -4.34
N TYR A 28 -4.07 -10.13 -4.53
CA TYR A 28 -5.10 -11.14 -4.27
C TYR A 28 -4.89 -11.86 -2.94
N ARG A 29 -5.92 -11.88 -2.09
CA ARG A 29 -5.92 -12.74 -0.90
C ARG A 29 -6.55 -14.09 -1.24
N PRO A 30 -5.90 -15.23 -0.89
CA PRO A 30 -6.56 -16.53 -0.92
C PRO A 30 -7.74 -16.53 0.06
N THR A 31 -8.94 -16.82 -0.43
CA THR A 31 -10.15 -17.00 0.39
C THR A 31 -10.73 -18.39 0.13
N VAL A 32 -11.55 -18.89 1.06
CA VAL A 32 -12.14 -20.24 0.99
C VAL A 32 -12.94 -20.45 -0.30
N ASP A 33 -13.57 -19.40 -0.84
CA ASP A 33 -14.42 -19.45 -2.04
C ASP A 33 -13.77 -18.84 -3.30
N GLY A 34 -12.46 -18.53 -3.29
CA GLY A 34 -11.76 -17.98 -4.45
C GLY A 34 -10.65 -16.98 -4.14
N ARG A 35 -10.32 -16.11 -5.11
CA ARG A 35 -9.34 -15.02 -4.95
C ARG A 35 -10.07 -13.67 -5.02
N ALA A 36 -10.04 -12.92 -3.93
CA ALA A 36 -10.57 -11.56 -3.88
C ALA A 36 -9.43 -10.54 -4.07
N LEU A 37 -9.61 -9.61 -5.01
CA LEU A 37 -8.71 -8.47 -5.16
C LEU A 37 -8.87 -7.55 -3.95
N ARG A 38 -7.76 -7.16 -3.34
CA ARG A 38 -7.72 -6.22 -2.23
C ARG A 38 -6.83 -5.03 -2.58
N PHE A 39 -7.23 -3.89 -2.03
CA PHE A 39 -6.46 -2.67 -2.00
C PHE A 39 -6.25 -2.30 -0.53
N GLU A 40 -5.01 -2.33 -0.08
CA GLU A 40 -4.63 -2.11 1.31
C GLU A 40 -3.60 -0.98 1.36
N VAL A 41 -3.77 -0.02 2.26
CA VAL A 41 -2.90 1.17 2.36
C VAL A 41 -2.42 1.31 3.81
N HIS A 42 -1.12 1.52 3.97
CA HIS A 42 -0.50 1.83 5.25
C HIS A 42 -0.01 3.27 5.25
N LEU A 43 -0.72 4.15 5.96
CA LEU A 43 -0.37 5.56 6.13
C LEU A 43 0.86 5.69 7.03
N PHE A 44 1.78 6.56 6.63
CA PHE A 44 2.93 6.93 7.43
C PHE A 44 2.57 8.05 8.40
N ASP A 45 3.12 7.95 9.61
CA ASP A 45 3.09 9.01 10.63
C ASP A 45 1.67 9.45 11.02
N PHE A 46 0.68 8.58 10.79
CA PHE A 46 -0.71 8.72 11.21
C PHE A 46 -0.99 7.84 12.44
N ALA A 47 -1.80 8.35 13.36
CA ALA A 47 -2.27 7.61 14.53
C ALA A 47 -3.76 7.86 14.72
N GLY A 48 -4.54 6.79 14.86
CA GLY A 48 -5.99 6.84 15.01
C GLY A 48 -6.71 5.84 14.11
N ASP A 49 -8.02 5.98 14.03
CA ASP A 49 -8.91 5.11 13.28
C ASP A 49 -9.64 5.90 12.19
N LEU A 50 -9.58 5.42 10.94
CA LEU A 50 -10.23 6.03 9.77
C LEU A 50 -11.50 5.26 9.34
N TYR A 51 -12.05 4.40 10.21
CA TYR A 51 -13.24 3.60 9.88
C TYR A 51 -14.44 4.49 9.53
N GLY A 52 -15.12 4.16 8.44
CA GLY A 52 -16.29 4.89 7.95
C GLY A 52 -15.96 6.20 7.24
N GLN A 53 -14.68 6.59 7.14
CA GLN A 53 -14.28 7.79 6.41
C GLN A 53 -14.04 7.50 4.93
N GLU A 54 -14.34 8.47 4.07
CA GLU A 54 -13.95 8.44 2.66
C GLU A 54 -12.54 9.00 2.52
N LEU A 55 -11.66 8.26 1.85
CA LEU A 55 -10.26 8.65 1.64
C LEU A 55 -9.99 8.77 0.15
N THR A 56 -9.22 9.78 -0.25
CA THR A 56 -8.72 9.88 -1.63
C THR A 56 -7.29 9.40 -1.68
N VAL A 57 -6.98 8.44 -2.56
CA VAL A 57 -5.64 7.88 -2.71
C VAL A 57 -5.07 8.19 -4.09
N ALA A 58 -3.95 8.92 -4.12
CA ALA A 58 -3.21 9.24 -5.32
C ALA A 58 -2.03 8.28 -5.49
N PHE A 59 -2.04 7.48 -6.56
CA PHE A 59 -0.93 6.61 -6.93
C PHE A 59 0.18 7.42 -7.59
N LEU A 60 1.41 7.34 -7.05
CA LEU A 60 2.52 8.16 -7.52
C LEU A 60 3.61 7.29 -8.19
N HIS A 61 4.09 6.28 -7.50
CA HIS A 61 5.15 5.40 -8.01
C HIS A 61 4.85 3.94 -7.76
N LYS A 62 5.07 3.09 -8.76
CA LYS A 62 5.07 1.63 -8.57
C LYS A 62 6.44 1.22 -8.05
N ILE A 63 6.46 0.53 -6.91
CA ILE A 63 7.68 0.06 -6.25
C ILE A 63 8.08 -1.31 -6.80
N ARG A 64 7.13 -2.24 -6.91
CA ARG A 64 7.36 -3.60 -7.43
C ARG A 64 6.06 -4.34 -7.79
N ASP A 65 6.19 -5.43 -8.52
CA ASP A 65 5.13 -6.44 -8.71
C ASP A 65 4.90 -7.29 -7.44
N GLU A 66 3.82 -8.10 -7.43
CA GLU A 66 3.58 -9.09 -6.40
C GLU A 66 4.70 -10.14 -6.36
N MET A 67 5.02 -10.61 -5.16
CA MET A 67 6.06 -11.59 -4.91
C MET A 67 5.55 -12.64 -3.93
N ARG A 68 5.97 -13.89 -4.12
CA ARG A 68 5.79 -14.94 -3.12
C ARG A 68 6.98 -14.95 -2.18
N PHE A 69 6.73 -15.24 -0.92
CA PHE A 69 7.76 -15.37 0.10
C PHE A 69 7.77 -16.81 0.61
N GLY A 70 8.95 -17.34 0.86
CA GLY A 70 9.14 -18.68 1.42
C GLY A 70 8.90 -18.72 2.93
N SER A 71 8.92 -17.57 3.60
CA SER A 71 8.69 -17.47 5.04
C SER A 71 8.02 -16.15 5.46
N LEU A 72 7.48 -16.13 6.68
CA LEU A 72 6.93 -14.92 7.29
C LEU A 72 8.01 -13.85 7.52
N GLU A 73 9.24 -14.25 7.85
CA GLU A 73 10.35 -13.33 8.08
C GLU A 73 10.80 -12.63 6.78
N GLU A 74 10.85 -13.36 5.67
CA GLU A 74 11.08 -12.76 4.35
C GLU A 74 10.00 -11.74 3.97
N LEU A 75 8.73 -12.07 4.23
CA LEU A 75 7.61 -11.17 3.98
C LEU A 75 7.73 -9.88 4.81
N LYS A 76 7.98 -10.00 6.12
CA LYS A 76 8.17 -8.83 7.00
C LYS A 76 9.34 -7.96 6.54
N ALA A 77 10.47 -8.58 6.21
CA ALA A 77 11.64 -7.87 5.72
C ALA A 77 11.35 -7.12 4.41
N GLN A 78 10.56 -7.72 3.51
CA GLN A 78 10.17 -7.05 2.27
C GLN A 78 9.19 -5.91 2.52
N ILE A 79 8.20 -6.07 3.41
CA ILE A 79 7.26 -4.99 3.78
C ILE A 79 8.03 -3.78 4.33
N ALA A 80 9.03 -4.01 5.18
CA ALA A 80 9.87 -2.93 5.71
C ALA A 80 10.66 -2.20 4.60
N ARG A 81 11.24 -2.95 3.64
CA ARG A 81 11.91 -2.37 2.47
C ARG A 81 10.95 -1.57 1.59
N ASP A 82 9.75 -2.09 1.37
CA ASP A 82 8.71 -1.42 0.56
C ASP A 82 8.28 -0.09 1.21
N ALA A 83 8.11 -0.07 2.53
CA ALA A 83 7.79 1.15 3.28
C ALA A 83 8.92 2.18 3.20
N GLN A 84 10.18 1.76 3.32
CA GLN A 84 11.35 2.63 3.16
C GLN A 84 11.43 3.20 1.73
N ALA A 85 11.24 2.36 0.71
CA ALA A 85 11.23 2.79 -0.68
C ALA A 85 10.10 3.78 -0.98
N ALA A 86 8.91 3.55 -0.42
CA ALA A 86 7.79 4.47 -0.53
C ALA A 86 8.12 5.83 0.11
N ARG A 87 8.67 5.85 1.33
CA ARG A 87 9.10 7.10 1.98
C ARG A 87 10.13 7.84 1.13
N ALA A 88 11.16 7.15 0.63
CA ALA A 88 12.17 7.75 -0.23
C ALA A 88 11.59 8.35 -1.53
N ALA A 89 10.62 7.66 -2.15
CA ALA A 89 9.95 8.13 -3.36
C ALA A 89 8.99 9.31 -3.13
N LEU A 90 8.58 9.57 -1.88
CA LEU A 90 7.66 10.64 -1.52
C LEU A 90 8.35 11.88 -0.92
N SER A 91 9.63 11.75 -0.55
CA SER A 91 10.43 12.87 -0.07
C SER A 91 10.55 13.96 -1.14
N PRO A 92 10.41 15.24 -0.77
CA PRO A 92 10.72 16.34 -1.69
C PRO A 92 12.20 16.27 -2.10
N ALA A 93 12.47 16.64 -3.36
CA ALA A 93 13.83 16.77 -3.90
C ALA A 93 14.57 17.97 -3.31
#